data_AF-A0A5C7URJ0-F1
#
_entry.id   AF-A0A5C7URJ0-F1
#
_cell.length_a   1.000
_cell.length_b   1.000
_cell.length_c   1.000
_cell.angle_alpha   90.00
_cell.angle_beta   90.00
_cell.angle_gamma   90.00
#
_symmetry.space_group_name_H-M   'P 1'
#
loop_
_entity.id
_entity.type
_entity.pdbx_description
1 polymer ?
#
loop_
_entity_poly.entity_id
_entity_poly.type
_entity_poly.pdbx_seq_one_letter_code
_entity_poly.pdbx_strand_id
1 'polypeptide(L)' 'MEKQKTNSLLMFLISMRAVMWGFLGVRKREGQDADMASVSFVHIVLAGILGAVIFMAILLMIVKAVVSN' A
#
# COMPACT_ATOMS: atom_id res chain seq x y z
N MET A 1 17.11 13.30 32.16
CA MET A 1 16.26 12.93 31.01
C MET A 1 16.62 11.51 30.63
N GLU A 2 15.85 10.53 31.09
CA GLU A 2 16.05 9.12 30.71
C GLU A 2 15.97 9.00 29.19
N LYS A 3 17.08 8.65 28.56
CA LYS A 3 17.11 8.26 27.15
C LYS A 3 16.36 6.93 27.07
N GLN A 4 15.07 7.05 26.74
CA GLN A 4 14.17 5.94 26.46
C GLN A 4 14.92 4.83 25.71
N LYS A 5 15.00 3.67 26.34
CA LYS A 5 15.32 2.40 25.69
C LYS A 5 14.17 2.13 24.72
N THR A 6 14.24 2.72 23.52
CA THR A 6 13.31 2.39 22.43
C THR A 6 13.42 0.89 22.23
N ASN A 7 12.43 0.15 22.73
CA ASN A 7 12.44 -1.30 22.63
C ASN A 7 12.59 -1.64 21.14
N SER A 8 13.56 -2.48 20.78
CA SER A 8 13.79 -2.91 19.40
C SER A 8 12.51 -3.48 18.76
N LEU A 9 11.60 -4.02 19.59
CA LEU A 9 10.25 -4.42 19.22
C LEU A 9 9.37 -3.26 18.72
N LEU A 10 9.47 -2.07 19.30
CA LEU A 10 8.74 -0.89 18.82
C LEU A 10 9.23 -0.45 17.44
N MET A 11 10.55 -0.49 17.20
CA MET A 11 11.11 -0.23 15.86
C MET A 11 10.66 -1.28 14.84
N PHE A 12 10.58 -2.55 15.25
CA PHE A 12 10.07 -3.62 14.40
C PHE A 12 8.58 -3.45 14.06
N LEU A 13 7.76 -3.02 15.01
CA LEU A 13 6.34 -2.74 14.76
C LEU A 13 6.16 -1.53 13.82
N ILE A 14 7.03 -0.53 13.91
CA ILE A 14 7.03 0.62 13.00
C ILE A 14 7.44 0.20 11.59
N SER A 15 8.48 -0.63 11.44
CA SER A 15 8.89 -1.14 10.12
C SER A 15 7.82 -2.06 9.52
N MET A 16 7.19 -2.93 10.31
CA MET A 16 6.06 -3.75 9.88
C MET A 16 4.89 -2.89 9.42
N ARG A 17 4.52 -1.87 10.21
CA ARG A 17 3.49 -0.91 9.83
C ARG A 17 3.86 -0.21 8.52
N ALA A 18 5.08 0.28 8.37
CA ALA A 18 5.54 0.91 7.13
C ALA A 18 5.45 -0.04 5.92
N VAL A 19 5.78 -1.31 6.10
CA VAL A 19 5.64 -2.35 5.07
C VAL A 19 4.16 -2.56 4.71
N MET A 20 3.26 -2.63 5.70
CA MET A 20 1.82 -2.74 5.46
C MET A 20 1.26 -1.53 4.68
N TRP A 21 1.70 -0.31 4.99
CA TRP A 21 1.34 0.89 4.22
C TRP A 21 1.89 0.85 2.78
N GLY A 22 3.01 0.15 2.55
CA GLY A 22 3.56 -0.12 1.23
C GLY A 22 2.79 -1.17 0.43
N PHE A 23 2.28 -2.24 1.06
CA PHE A 23 1.47 -3.26 0.39
C PHE A 23 0.06 -2.77 0.03
N LEU A 24 -0.53 -1.93 0.88
CA LEU A 24 -1.84 -1.32 0.63
C LEU A 24 -1.79 -0.25 -0.48
N GLY A 25 -0.61 0.20 -0.91
CA GLY A 25 -0.48 1.22 -1.97
C GLY A 25 -0.91 2.63 -1.56
N VAL A 26 -1.14 2.89 -0.27
CA VAL A 26 -1.61 4.19 0.25
C VAL A 26 -0.42 5.04 0.68
N ARG A 27 0.41 5.43 -0.29
CA ARG A 27 1.32 6.56 -0.08
C ARG A 27 1.55 7.27 -1.40
N LYS A 28 0.84 8.40 -1.59
CA LYS A 28 1.46 9.74 -1.72
C LYS A 28 0.38 10.79 -2.09
N ARG A 29 0.08 11.69 -1.14
CA ARG A 29 -0.59 12.98 -1.36
C ARG A 29 0.45 14.06 -1.66
N GLU A 30 1.37 13.85 -2.60
CA GLU A 30 2.39 14.86 -2.85
C GLU A 30 2.62 15.06 -4.35
N GLY A 31 2.12 16.22 -4.80
CA GLY A 31 2.82 17.07 -5.74
C GLY A 31 2.28 17.03 -7.16
N GLN A 32 1.13 17.66 -7.42
CA GLN A 32 0.77 18.08 -8.78
C GLN A 32 0.06 19.43 -8.88
N ASP A 33 0.06 20.30 -7.85
CA ASP A 33 -0.52 21.66 -7.96
C ASP A 33 0.17 22.57 -9.01
N ALA A 34 1.24 22.11 -9.68
CA ALA A 34 1.91 22.82 -10.76
C ALA A 34 1.53 22.34 -12.18
N ASP A 35 1.01 21.12 -12.36
CA ASP A 35 0.68 20.53 -13.69
C ASP A 35 -0.78 20.01 -13.78
N MET A 36 -1.60 20.32 -12.76
CA MET A 36 -2.96 19.79 -12.54
C MET A 36 -4.06 20.28 -13.48
N ALA A 37 -3.75 20.98 -14.57
CA ALA A 37 -4.78 21.60 -15.40
C ALA A 37 -5.13 20.86 -16.71
N SER A 38 -4.41 19.82 -17.16
CA SER A 38 -4.76 19.23 -18.47
C SER A 38 -4.53 17.74 -18.73
N VAL A 39 -3.67 17.00 -18.02
CA VAL A 39 -3.45 15.57 -18.32
C VAL A 39 -3.51 14.68 -17.07
N SER A 40 -4.75 14.31 -16.71
CA SER A 40 -5.13 12.95 -16.28
C SER A 40 -4.80 12.46 -14.85
N PHE A 41 -5.34 13.11 -13.81
CA PHE A 41 -5.63 12.49 -12.49
C PHE A 41 -6.35 11.12 -12.63
N VAL A 42 -7.16 11.00 -13.68
CA VAL A 42 -7.83 9.77 -14.10
C VAL A 42 -6.88 8.57 -14.24
N HIS A 43 -5.63 8.77 -14.68
CA HIS A 43 -4.66 7.67 -14.85
C HIS A 43 -4.27 7.05 -13.51
N ILE A 44 -4.12 7.86 -12.46
CA ILE A 44 -3.74 7.41 -11.12
C ILE A 44 -4.89 6.60 -10.52
N VAL A 45 -6.13 7.08 -10.69
CA VAL A 45 -7.33 6.36 -10.26
C VAL A 45 -7.48 5.03 -11.01
N LEU A 46 -7.27 5.02 -12.32
CA LEU A 46 -7.34 3.81 -13.14
C LEU A 46 -6.26 2.79 -12.77
N ALA A 47 -5.01 3.24 -12.55
CA ALA A 47 -3.92 2.39 -12.08
C ALA A 47 -4.20 1.80 -10.69
N GLY A 48 -4.79 2.58 -9.78
CA GLY A 48 -5.22 2.09 -8.46
C GLY A 48 -6.32 1.02 -8.55
N ILE A 49 -7.33 1.23 -9.40
CA ILE A 49 -8.41 0.26 -9.60
C ILE A 49 -7.87 -1.03 -10.22
N LEU A 50 -7.02 -0.94 -11.25
CA LEU A 50 -6.40 -2.11 -11.87
C LEU A 50 -5.54 -2.89 -10.86
N GLY A 51 -4.73 -2.20 -10.05
CA GLY A 51 -3.94 -2.83 -8.99
C GLY A 51 -4.79 -3.58 -7.96
N ALA A 52 -5.92 -2.98 -7.55
CA ALA A 52 -6.86 -3.62 -6.62
C ALA A 52 -7.50 -4.88 -7.23
N VAL A 53 -7.93 -4.82 -8.49
CA VAL A 53 -8.54 -5.97 -9.19
C VAL A 53 -7.55 -7.11 -9.33
N ILE A 54 -6.30 -6.82 -9.72
CA ILE A 54 -5.24 -7.82 -9.84
C ILE A 54 -4.95 -8.47 -8.49
N PHE A 55 -4.84 -7.66 -7.43
CA PHE A 55 -4.61 -8.15 -6.07
C PHE A 55 -5.73 -9.09 -5.60
N MET A 56 -6.99 -8.69 -5.80
CA MET A 56 -8.15 -9.53 -5.47
C MET A 56 -8.15 -10.84 -6.26
N ALA A 57 -7.83 -10.80 -7.56
CA ALA A 57 -7.79 -12.00 -8.39
C ALA A 57 -6.74 -13.00 -7.89
N ILE A 58 -5.55 -12.52 -7.49
CA ILE A 58 -4.50 -13.35 -6.91
C ILE A 58 -4.98 -14.02 -5.62
N LEU A 59 -5.62 -13.27 -4.72
CA LEU A 59 -6.16 -13.83 -3.47
C LEU A 59 -7.21 -14.91 -3.74
N LEU A 60 -8.14 -14.66 -4.67
CA LEU A 60 -9.15 -15.63 -5.04
C LEU A 60 -8.55 -16.88 -5.67
N MET A 61 -7.50 -16.74 -6.48
CA MET A 61 -6.76 -17.88 -7.05
C MET A 61 -6.15 -18.75 -5.94
N ILE A 62 -5.51 -18.12 -4.95
CA ILE A 62 -4.94 -18.82 -3.79
C ILE A 62 -6.04 -19.56 -3.01
N VAL A 63 -7.15 -18.88 -2.70
CA VAL A 63 -8.28 -19.50 -1.99
C VAL A 63 -8.82 -20.70 -2.75
N LYS A 64 -9.02 -20.58 -4.07
CA LYS A 64 -9.50 -21.70 -4.89
C LYS A 64 -8.50 -22.86 -4.92
N ALA A 65 -7.20 -22.58 -4.99
CA ALA A 65 -6.17 -23.62 -4.95
C ALA A 65 -6.17 -24.38 -3.62
N VAL A 66 -6.40 -23.69 -2.51
CA VAL A 66 -6.45 -24.31 -1.17
C VAL A 66 -7.75 -25.08 -0.94
N VAL A 67 -8.90 -24.55 -1.37
CA VAL A 67 -10.21 -25.20 -1.16
C VAL A 67 -10.45 -26.38 -2.11
N SER A 68 -9.87 -26.33 -3.32
CA SER A 68 -9.98 -27.40 -4.31
C SER A 68 -9.05 -28.59 -4.04
N ASN A 69 -8.21 -28.51 -3.00
CA ASN A 69 -7.31 -29.56 -2.55
C ASN A 69 -7.81 -30.15 -1.22
#